data_AF-A0A117NYS8-F1
#
_entry.id   AF-A0A117NYS8-F1
#
_cell.length_a   1.000
_cell.length_b   1.000
_cell.length_c   1.000
_cell.angle_alpha   90.00
_cell.angle_beta   90.00
_cell.angle_gamma   90.00
#
_symmetry.space_group_name_H-M   'P 1'
#
loop_
_entity.id
_entity.type
_entity.pdbx_description
1 polymer ?
#
loop_
_entity_poly.entity_id
_entity_poly.type
_entity_poly.pdbx_seq_one_letter_code
_entity_poly.pdbx_strand_id
1 'polypeptide(L)'
;MRGGGVRRATAAAAALGFLLTALAACGGTGHGSGAGQAGGADGGKGDSERGTHTRRAAADPTRVPGVGDRWQRRIPADSRQVVAVYGDGKDSPNSTVVLYIRHGATWERTRSWPAHNGRKGWTADHHQGDNRSPVGVFTLSDAGGVRQDPGAKLPYTRSAAFAAPRWWAKPYWHDFDYVIAIDYNRVPGTPPNDPTRPQGADKGGGIWLHMDHGSGTSACVSLSESAMEYLLRTLDPDRRPVVVMGDRADLKRSR
;
A
#
# COMPACT_ATOMS: atom_id res chain seq x y z
N MET A 1 25.56 -21.44 61.28
CA MET A 1 24.66 -21.60 62.45
C MET A 1 23.54 -20.58 62.33
N ARG A 2 22.28 -21.05 62.44
CA ARG A 2 21.00 -20.33 62.66
C ARG A 2 20.62 -19.31 61.57
N GLY A 3 19.50 -19.41 60.85
CA GLY A 3 18.15 -19.92 61.11
C GLY A 3 17.23 -18.81 60.57
N GLY A 4 16.33 -19.01 59.60
CA GLY A 4 15.16 -19.86 59.60
C GLY A 4 13.91 -18.95 59.54
N GLY A 5 13.01 -19.14 58.57
CA GLY A 5 11.73 -18.40 58.55
C GLY A 5 11.00 -18.34 57.20
N VAL A 6 10.33 -19.43 56.84
CA VAL A 6 9.37 -19.58 55.71
C VAL A 6 7.98 -19.11 56.13
N ARG A 7 7.19 -18.44 55.25
CA ARG A 7 5.72 -18.60 55.05
C ARG A 7 5.33 -18.23 53.60
N ARG A 8 4.97 -19.22 52.75
CA ARG A 8 3.61 -19.61 52.27
C ARG A 8 2.90 -18.50 51.46
N ALA A 9 2.82 -18.56 50.13
CA ALA A 9 2.03 -19.42 49.22
C ALA A 9 0.57 -18.99 49.04
N THR A 10 0.19 -18.58 47.82
CA THR A 10 -1.07 -18.94 47.15
C THR A 10 -0.89 -18.86 45.63
N ALA A 11 -1.44 -19.85 44.93
CA ALA A 11 -1.57 -19.95 43.48
C ALA A 11 -3.05 -20.14 43.12
N ALA A 12 -3.32 -20.20 41.81
CA ALA A 12 -4.57 -20.51 41.10
C ALA A 12 -5.50 -19.31 40.85
N ALA A 13 -6.26 -19.21 39.75
CA ALA A 13 -6.31 -19.84 38.43
C ALA A 13 -7.39 -19.06 37.63
N ALA A 14 -7.39 -19.21 36.31
CA ALA A 14 -8.27 -18.54 35.35
C ALA A 14 -9.76 -18.94 35.41
N ALA A 15 -10.65 -18.09 34.87
CA ALA A 15 -11.86 -18.52 34.14
C ALA A 15 -12.47 -17.40 33.26
N LEU A 16 -12.80 -17.76 32.02
CA LEU A 16 -13.66 -17.03 31.07
C LEU A 16 -15.14 -17.02 31.55
N GLY A 17 -15.91 -16.03 31.09
CA GLY A 17 -17.37 -16.06 31.12
C GLY A 17 -18.01 -15.19 30.03
N PHE A 18 -18.55 -15.85 29.00
CA PHE A 18 -19.54 -15.33 28.03
C PHE A 18 -20.95 -15.71 28.51
N LEU A 19 -21.96 -14.85 28.31
CA LEU A 19 -23.40 -15.11 28.02
C LEU A 19 -24.17 -13.78 28.15
N LEU A 20 -24.75 -13.17 27.10
CA LEU A 20 -26.02 -13.43 26.37
C LEU A 20 -27.33 -13.07 27.11
N THR A 21 -27.97 -12.01 26.58
CA THR A 21 -29.39 -11.85 26.17
C THR A 21 -30.57 -12.06 27.13
N ALA A 22 -31.48 -11.06 27.12
CA ALA A 22 -32.95 -11.23 27.11
C ALA A 22 -33.58 -9.93 26.51
N LEU A 23 -34.20 -9.97 25.33
CA LEU A 23 -35.58 -10.35 24.97
C LEU A 23 -36.63 -9.23 25.19
N ALA A 24 -37.34 -8.88 24.11
CA ALA A 24 -38.82 -8.82 23.99
C ALA A 24 -39.18 -7.97 22.74
N ALA A 25 -39.66 -8.55 21.63
CA ALA A 25 -41.04 -9.05 21.39
C ALA A 25 -41.96 -7.91 20.90
N CYS A 26 -42.84 -7.98 19.90
CA CYS A 26 -43.42 -9.01 19.02
C CYS A 26 -43.89 -8.26 17.74
N GLY A 27 -43.89 -8.83 16.53
CA GLY A 27 -44.98 -9.66 15.95
C GLY A 27 -46.02 -8.77 15.23
N GLY A 28 -46.54 -9.03 14.04
CA GLY A 28 -46.50 -10.20 13.16
C GLY A 28 -47.12 -9.88 11.79
N THR A 29 -47.18 -10.90 10.94
CA THR A 29 -47.63 -10.92 9.54
C THR A 29 -49.15 -11.07 9.39
N GLY A 30 -49.74 -10.54 8.31
CA GLY A 30 -51.09 -10.90 7.86
C GLY A 30 -51.53 -10.20 6.57
N HIS A 31 -51.96 -10.99 5.60
CA HIS A 31 -52.45 -10.59 4.26
C HIS A 31 -53.86 -9.98 4.29
N GLY A 32 -54.20 -9.15 3.29
CA GLY A 32 -55.59 -8.78 3.00
C GLY A 32 -55.75 -7.81 1.83
N SER A 33 -56.28 -8.30 0.72
CA SER A 33 -56.70 -7.54 -0.47
C SER A 33 -58.04 -6.83 -0.25
N GLY A 34 -58.28 -5.68 -0.90
CA GLY A 34 -59.65 -5.23 -1.20
C GLY A 34 -59.93 -3.72 -1.19
N ALA A 35 -60.01 -3.16 -2.41
CA ALA A 35 -60.98 -2.17 -2.91
C ALA A 35 -61.27 -0.84 -2.17
N GLY A 36 -61.23 0.26 -2.93
CA GLY A 36 -61.90 1.52 -2.58
C GLY A 36 -61.42 2.70 -3.43
N GLN A 37 -62.34 3.32 -4.16
CA GLN A 37 -62.12 4.20 -5.31
C GLN A 37 -62.37 5.68 -4.97
N ALA A 38 -61.78 6.54 -5.81
CA ALA A 38 -62.22 7.89 -6.20
C ALA A 38 -61.87 9.12 -5.34
N GLY A 39 -61.25 10.10 -6.02
CA GLY A 39 -61.76 11.48 -6.02
C GLY A 39 -60.76 12.59 -5.73
N GLY A 40 -60.58 13.50 -6.71
CA GLY A 40 -60.34 14.92 -6.42
C GLY A 40 -58.96 15.47 -6.81
N ALA A 41 -58.97 16.42 -7.74
CA ALA A 41 -57.82 17.09 -8.34
C ALA A 41 -57.37 18.36 -7.59
N ASP A 42 -56.20 18.84 -8.04
CA ASP A 42 -55.81 20.25 -8.24
C ASP A 42 -54.84 20.91 -7.24
N GLY A 43 -53.96 21.75 -7.81
CA GLY A 43 -53.23 22.81 -7.10
C GLY A 43 -51.73 22.59 -6.91
N GLY A 44 -50.91 23.11 -7.85
CA GLY A 44 -49.46 22.92 -7.87
C GLY A 44 -48.63 23.85 -6.97
N LYS A 45 -47.32 23.54 -6.94
CA LYS A 45 -46.21 24.48 -7.05
C LYS A 45 -44.91 23.67 -7.16
N GLY A 46 -44.29 23.75 -8.34
CA GLY A 46 -42.98 23.17 -8.59
C GLY A 46 -41.91 24.07 -8.00
N ASP A 47 -41.34 23.65 -6.88
CA ASP A 47 -39.99 24.05 -6.52
C ASP A 47 -39.04 23.01 -7.09
N SER A 48 -38.61 23.26 -8.33
CA SER A 48 -37.47 22.57 -8.91
C SER A 48 -36.23 23.00 -8.15
N GLU A 49 -35.99 22.35 -7.01
CA GLU A 49 -34.69 22.32 -6.37
C GLU A 49 -33.70 21.81 -7.40
N ARG A 50 -32.91 22.76 -7.90
CA ARG A 50 -31.78 22.52 -8.78
C ARG A 50 -30.76 21.72 -7.96
N GLY A 51 -30.97 20.41 -7.92
CA GLY A 51 -30.04 19.43 -7.40
C GLY A 51 -28.72 19.68 -8.10
N THR A 52 -27.80 20.32 -7.39
CA THR A 52 -26.41 20.41 -7.79
C THR A 52 -25.84 19.03 -7.53
N HIS A 53 -26.22 18.06 -8.36
CA HIS A 53 -25.45 16.86 -8.54
C HIS A 53 -24.12 17.34 -9.08
N THR A 54 -23.16 17.58 -8.19
CA THR A 54 -21.75 17.49 -8.51
C THR A 54 -21.57 16.09 -9.07
N ARG A 55 -21.74 15.97 -10.40
CA ARG A 55 -21.33 14.82 -11.18
C ARG A 55 -19.85 14.71 -10.87
N ARG A 56 -19.50 13.83 -9.92
CA ARG A 56 -18.12 13.42 -9.63
C ARG A 56 -17.52 13.17 -11.00
N ALA A 57 -16.66 14.07 -11.45
CA ALA A 57 -16.10 14.00 -12.79
C ALA A 57 -15.58 12.57 -12.96
N ALA A 58 -16.11 11.86 -13.95
CA ALA A 58 -15.68 10.49 -14.20
C ALA A 58 -14.16 10.52 -14.35
N ALA A 59 -13.47 9.69 -13.58
CA ALA A 59 -12.01 9.66 -13.64
C ALA A 59 -11.60 9.35 -15.08
N ASP A 60 -10.72 10.17 -15.65
CA ASP A 60 -10.16 9.93 -16.97
C ASP A 60 -9.49 8.56 -16.99
N PRO A 61 -10.03 7.57 -17.72
CA PRO A 61 -9.53 6.21 -17.67
C PRO A 61 -8.14 6.10 -18.32
N THR A 62 -7.70 7.11 -19.08
CA THR A 62 -6.37 7.14 -19.70
C THR A 62 -5.27 7.56 -18.72
N ARG A 63 -5.65 7.93 -17.49
CA ARG A 63 -4.75 8.43 -16.46
C ARG A 63 -4.76 7.55 -15.22
N VAL A 64 -3.60 7.40 -14.58
CA VAL A 64 -3.53 6.76 -13.26
C VAL A 64 -4.31 7.61 -12.24
N PRO A 65 -5.37 7.08 -11.60
CA PRO A 65 -6.24 7.88 -10.72
C PRO A 65 -5.49 8.50 -9.54
N GLY A 66 -5.74 9.78 -9.23
CA GLY A 66 -5.10 10.45 -8.08
C GLY A 66 -3.66 10.89 -8.31
N VAL A 67 -3.14 10.72 -9.54
CA VAL A 67 -1.83 11.21 -9.97
C VAL A 67 -2.03 12.43 -10.87
N GLY A 68 -1.57 13.59 -10.40
CA GLY A 68 -1.67 14.89 -11.08
C GLY A 68 -0.72 15.01 -12.27
N ASP A 69 -0.91 16.06 -13.07
CA ASP A 69 -0.23 16.24 -14.36
C ASP A 69 1.31 16.21 -14.26
N ARG A 70 1.86 16.74 -13.16
CA ARG A 70 3.31 16.75 -12.88
C ARG A 70 3.90 15.34 -12.93
N TRP A 71 3.22 14.39 -12.30
CA TRP A 71 3.69 13.01 -12.17
C TRP A 71 3.25 12.13 -13.33
N GLN A 72 2.05 12.34 -13.89
CA GLN A 72 1.61 11.61 -15.09
C GLN A 72 2.58 11.74 -16.24
N ARG A 73 3.09 12.96 -16.50
CA ARG A 73 4.07 13.21 -17.57
C ARG A 73 5.40 12.50 -17.37
N ARG A 74 5.71 12.07 -16.13
CA ARG A 74 6.95 11.33 -15.81
C ARG A 74 6.76 9.81 -15.91
N ILE A 75 5.52 9.32 -16.02
CA ILE A 75 5.27 7.92 -16.35
C ILE A 75 5.62 7.73 -17.84
N PRO A 76 6.54 6.82 -18.19
CA PRO A 76 6.88 6.57 -19.59
C PRO A 76 5.64 6.21 -20.41
N ALA A 77 5.52 6.79 -21.62
CA ALA A 77 4.33 6.62 -22.45
C ALA A 77 4.09 5.18 -22.90
N ASP A 78 5.15 4.36 -22.94
CA ASP A 78 5.18 2.95 -23.27
C ASP A 78 5.03 2.03 -22.05
N SER A 79 4.99 2.58 -20.83
CA SER A 79 4.71 1.81 -19.63
C SER A 79 3.29 1.24 -19.67
N ARG A 80 3.18 -0.04 -19.33
CA ARG A 80 1.90 -0.77 -19.25
C ARG A 80 1.60 -1.28 -17.84
N GLN A 81 2.47 -1.01 -16.87
CA GLN A 81 2.29 -1.40 -15.48
C GLN A 81 2.76 -0.28 -14.55
N VAL A 82 1.88 0.17 -13.67
CA VAL A 82 2.20 1.19 -12.66
C VAL A 82 1.87 0.64 -11.29
N VAL A 83 2.87 0.61 -10.41
CA VAL A 83 2.69 0.45 -8.97
C VAL A 83 2.54 1.85 -8.37
N ALA A 84 1.34 2.24 -7.97
CA ALA A 84 1.10 3.53 -7.33
C ALA A 84 1.11 3.39 -5.81
N VAL A 85 1.98 4.11 -5.13
CA VAL A 85 2.06 4.15 -3.66
C VAL A 85 1.52 5.48 -3.17
N TYR A 86 0.33 5.45 -2.58
CA TYR A 86 -0.33 6.63 -2.04
C TYR A 86 -0.14 6.71 -0.53
N GLY A 87 0.77 7.56 -0.07
CA GLY A 87 0.94 7.89 1.34
C GLY A 87 -0.23 8.69 1.89
N ASP A 88 -0.66 8.37 3.11
CA ASP A 88 -1.82 9.02 3.74
C ASP A 88 -1.58 10.52 4.02
N GLY A 89 -0.33 10.90 4.26
CA GLY A 89 0.08 12.29 4.47
C GLY A 89 1.60 12.45 4.43
N LYS A 90 2.05 13.70 4.33
CA LYS A 90 3.47 14.06 4.16
C LYS A 90 4.39 13.46 5.23
N ASP A 91 3.91 13.35 6.46
CA ASP A 91 4.69 12.84 7.60
C ASP A 91 4.12 11.52 8.16
N SER A 92 3.21 10.86 7.42
CA SER A 92 2.61 9.59 7.81
C SER A 92 3.47 8.40 7.35
N PRO A 93 3.65 7.36 8.18
CA PRO A 93 4.27 6.11 7.76
C PRO A 93 3.33 5.19 6.99
N ASN A 94 2.03 5.53 6.90
CA ASN A 94 1.02 4.66 6.31
C ASN A 94 0.77 5.03 4.84
N SER A 95 0.59 4.00 4.01
CA SER A 95 0.31 4.15 2.60
C SER A 95 -0.59 3.03 2.07
N THR A 96 -1.09 3.22 0.85
CA THR A 96 -1.77 2.19 0.07
C THR A 96 -1.01 1.98 -1.23
N VAL A 97 -0.62 0.74 -1.52
CA VAL A 97 -0.08 0.36 -2.83
C VAL A 97 -1.22 -0.14 -3.71
N VAL A 98 -1.24 0.31 -4.96
CA VAL A 98 -2.22 -0.09 -5.98
C VAL A 98 -1.49 -0.47 -7.25
N LEU A 99 -1.78 -1.65 -7.79
CA LEU A 99 -1.30 -2.05 -9.12
C LEU A 99 -2.31 -1.62 -10.18
N TYR A 100 -1.84 -0.87 -11.16
CA TYR A 100 -2.55 -0.54 -12.38
C TYR A 100 -1.92 -1.22 -13.59
N ILE A 101 -2.76 -1.81 -14.44
CA ILE A 101 -2.36 -2.42 -15.70
C ILE A 101 -3.02 -1.67 -16.85
N ARG A 102 -2.23 -1.34 -17.88
CA ARG A 102 -2.74 -0.67 -19.07
C ARG A 102 -3.30 -1.68 -20.06
N HIS A 103 -4.56 -1.48 -20.45
CA HIS A 103 -5.26 -2.22 -21.50
C HIS A 103 -5.67 -1.23 -22.61
N GLY A 104 -4.98 -1.30 -23.76
CA GLY A 104 -5.11 -0.25 -24.79
C GLY A 104 -4.69 1.11 -24.24
N ALA A 105 -5.61 2.09 -24.25
CA ALA A 105 -5.35 3.41 -23.70
C ALA A 105 -5.67 3.53 -22.21
N THR A 106 -6.40 2.58 -21.62
CA THR A 106 -6.98 2.73 -20.27
C THR A 106 -6.15 2.05 -19.19
N TRP A 107 -6.12 2.64 -18.01
CA TRP A 107 -5.53 2.08 -16.80
C TRP A 107 -6.62 1.39 -15.97
N GLU A 108 -6.44 0.09 -15.76
CA GLU A 108 -7.30 -0.71 -14.90
C GLU A 108 -6.65 -0.91 -13.53
N ARG A 109 -7.40 -0.70 -12.45
CA ARG A 109 -6.96 -1.06 -11.10
C ARG A 109 -7.11 -2.58 -10.91
N THR A 110 -5.99 -3.29 -10.82
CA THR A 110 -6.00 -4.76 -10.66
C THR A 110 -6.08 -5.17 -9.20
N ARG A 111 -5.23 -4.60 -8.32
CA ARG A 111 -5.17 -4.93 -6.89
C ARG A 111 -4.71 -3.76 -6.02
N SER A 112 -4.92 -3.89 -4.72
CA SER A 112 -4.61 -2.87 -3.72
C SER A 112 -4.25 -3.51 -2.39
N TRP A 113 -3.28 -2.94 -1.69
CA TRP A 113 -2.82 -3.44 -0.39
C TRP A 113 -2.48 -2.28 0.56
N PRO A 114 -2.70 -2.45 1.88
CA PRO A 114 -2.06 -1.58 2.86
C PRO A 114 -0.54 -1.76 2.79
N ALA A 115 0.19 -0.70 3.10
CA ALA A 115 1.64 -0.68 3.07
C ALA A 115 2.19 0.35 4.06
N HIS A 116 3.46 0.22 4.42
CA HIS A 116 4.17 1.27 5.15
C HIS A 116 5.26 1.89 4.29
N ASN A 117 5.49 3.18 4.45
CA ASN A 117 6.59 3.92 3.85
C ASN A 117 7.58 4.37 4.94
N GLY A 118 8.53 5.24 4.58
CA GLY A 118 9.49 5.80 5.53
C GLY A 118 8.79 6.36 6.77
N ARG A 119 9.31 6.04 7.96
CA ARG A 119 8.67 6.35 9.24
C ARG A 119 8.42 7.84 9.50
N LYS A 120 9.15 8.73 8.81
CA LYS A 120 8.94 10.19 8.83
C LYS A 120 8.18 10.71 7.60
N GLY A 121 7.55 9.81 6.85
CA GLY A 121 6.75 10.13 5.67
C GLY A 121 7.56 10.27 4.38
N TRP A 122 7.31 11.35 3.67
CA TRP A 122 7.67 11.55 2.26
C TRP A 122 8.49 12.83 2.05
N THR A 123 9.40 12.80 1.08
CA THR A 123 10.20 13.97 0.68
C THR A 123 10.54 13.95 -0.81
N ALA A 124 10.51 15.13 -1.45
CA ALA A 124 11.03 15.31 -2.79
C ALA A 124 12.56 15.49 -2.81
N ASP A 125 13.15 15.83 -1.65
CA ASP A 125 14.59 15.94 -1.45
C ASP A 125 15.05 14.91 -0.42
N HIS A 126 15.14 13.65 -0.88
CA HIS A 126 15.60 12.55 -0.04
C HIS A 126 17.10 12.59 0.15
N HIS A 127 17.54 12.22 1.36
CA HIS A 127 18.95 12.07 1.75
C HIS A 127 19.10 10.83 2.63
N GLN A 128 20.29 10.25 2.64
CA GLN A 128 20.62 9.08 3.46
C GLN A 128 20.28 9.33 4.93
N GLY A 129 19.49 8.43 5.53
CA GLY A 129 19.14 8.48 6.95
C GLY A 129 18.04 9.47 7.34
N ASP A 130 17.45 10.20 6.38
CA ASP A 130 16.34 11.14 6.65
C ASP A 130 15.06 10.45 7.15
N ASN A 131 14.98 9.12 7.01
CA ASN A 131 13.85 8.28 7.38
C ASN A 131 12.55 8.57 6.59
N ARG A 132 12.68 9.14 5.38
CA ARG A 132 11.58 9.49 4.49
C ARG A 132 11.70 8.74 3.17
N SER A 133 10.56 8.34 2.60
CA SER A 133 10.52 7.79 1.25
C SER A 133 10.63 8.89 0.20
N PRO A 134 11.38 8.68 -0.90
CA PRO A 134 11.47 9.64 -1.98
C PRO A 134 10.13 9.74 -2.72
N VAL A 135 9.72 10.97 -3.05
CA VAL A 135 8.59 11.21 -3.94
C VAL A 135 9.07 11.21 -5.39
N GLY A 136 8.42 10.44 -6.24
CA GLY A 136 8.77 10.44 -7.66
C GLY A 136 8.12 9.34 -8.49
N VAL A 137 8.61 9.25 -9.74
CA VAL A 137 8.36 8.13 -10.64
C VAL A 137 9.71 7.47 -10.91
N PHE A 138 9.79 6.16 -10.69
CA PHE A 138 11.01 5.37 -10.84
C PHE A 138 10.69 4.07 -11.57
N THR A 139 11.63 3.53 -12.33
CA THR A 139 11.48 2.20 -12.93
C THR A 139 11.62 1.10 -11.89
N LEU A 140 11.08 -0.07 -12.21
CA LEU A 140 11.28 -1.31 -11.46
C LEU A 140 11.96 -2.31 -12.40
N SER A 141 13.26 -2.52 -12.23
CA SER A 141 14.06 -3.30 -13.19
C SER A 141 14.46 -4.69 -12.68
N ASP A 142 14.64 -4.86 -11.37
CA ASP A 142 15.20 -6.08 -10.79
C ASP A 142 14.49 -6.48 -9.50
N ALA A 143 14.54 -7.77 -9.19
CA ALA A 143 14.01 -8.37 -7.97
C ALA A 143 15.03 -9.31 -7.33
N GLY A 144 14.74 -9.76 -6.11
CA GLY A 144 15.61 -10.69 -5.40
C GLY A 144 15.15 -10.97 -3.99
N GLY A 145 16.07 -11.50 -3.19
CA GLY A 145 15.87 -11.73 -1.76
C GLY A 145 16.61 -12.95 -1.25
N VAL A 146 16.38 -13.27 0.02
CA VAL A 146 16.94 -14.49 0.66
C VAL A 146 16.24 -15.74 0.15
N ARG A 147 14.93 -15.64 -0.12
CA ARG A 147 14.10 -16.78 -0.51
C ARG A 147 14.26 -17.13 -1.99
N GLN A 148 13.89 -18.36 -2.30
CA GLN A 148 13.81 -18.83 -3.68
C GLN A 148 12.85 -17.98 -4.50
N ASP A 149 13.12 -17.88 -5.80
CA ASP A 149 12.27 -17.19 -6.74
C ASP A 149 10.83 -17.76 -6.70
N PRO A 150 9.80 -16.96 -6.37
CA PRO A 150 8.41 -17.41 -6.32
C PRO A 150 7.72 -17.48 -7.69
N GLY A 151 8.48 -17.37 -8.79
CA GLY A 151 7.98 -17.28 -10.17
C GLY A 151 7.99 -15.85 -10.70
N ALA A 152 9.01 -15.08 -10.32
CA ALA A 152 9.20 -13.70 -10.72
C ALA A 152 9.44 -13.58 -12.23
N LYS A 153 8.88 -12.52 -12.81
CA LYS A 153 9.11 -12.17 -14.22
C LYS A 153 10.25 -11.17 -14.39
N LEU A 154 10.46 -10.29 -13.41
CA LEU A 154 11.67 -9.47 -13.33
C LEU A 154 12.88 -10.39 -13.09
N PRO A 155 14.09 -10.01 -13.56
CA PRO A 155 15.33 -10.68 -13.16
C PRO A 155 15.41 -10.84 -11.64
N TYR A 156 15.62 -12.07 -11.16
CA TYR A 156 15.58 -12.38 -9.73
C TYR A 156 16.93 -12.87 -9.21
N THR A 157 17.54 -12.11 -8.29
CA THR A 157 18.78 -12.51 -7.62
C THR A 157 18.48 -13.09 -6.23
N ARG A 158 18.70 -14.40 -6.06
CA ARG A 158 18.68 -15.04 -4.74
C ARG A 158 20.05 -14.96 -4.09
N SER A 159 20.14 -14.41 -2.89
CA SER A 159 21.40 -14.39 -2.13
C SER A 159 21.17 -14.28 -0.63
N ALA A 160 22.01 -14.95 0.17
CA ALA A 160 22.05 -14.75 1.62
C ALA A 160 22.51 -13.33 2.01
N ALA A 161 23.15 -12.59 1.10
CA ALA A 161 23.60 -11.22 1.33
C ALA A 161 22.44 -10.23 1.54
N PHE A 162 21.20 -10.61 1.18
CA PHE A 162 20.00 -9.84 1.50
C PHE A 162 19.59 -9.95 2.98
N ALA A 163 20.06 -10.96 3.71
CA ALA A 163 19.52 -11.28 5.02
C ALA A 163 19.66 -10.10 6.00
N ALA A 164 18.53 -9.71 6.60
CA ALA A 164 18.53 -8.75 7.68
C ALA A 164 19.44 -9.25 8.83
N PRO A 165 20.27 -8.36 9.43
CA PRO A 165 21.16 -8.75 10.51
C PRO A 165 20.40 -9.30 11.72
N ARG A 166 20.92 -10.36 12.34
CA ARG A 166 20.24 -11.04 13.46
C ARG A 166 20.24 -10.25 14.78
N TRP A 167 20.99 -9.14 14.84
CA TRP A 167 20.93 -8.19 15.93
C TRP A 167 19.76 -7.19 15.80
N TRP A 168 19.06 -7.15 14.67
CA TRP A 168 17.78 -6.44 14.55
C TRP A 168 16.70 -7.15 15.37
N ALA A 169 15.65 -6.40 15.74
CA ALA A 169 14.50 -7.02 16.39
C ALA A 169 13.85 -8.06 15.46
N LYS A 170 13.31 -9.14 16.05
CA LYS A 170 12.75 -10.29 15.32
C LYS A 170 11.77 -9.94 14.18
N PRO A 171 10.88 -8.94 14.32
CA PRO A 171 9.97 -8.58 13.23
C PRO A 171 10.66 -8.21 11.92
N TYR A 172 11.89 -7.69 11.98
CA TYR A 172 12.64 -7.23 10.80
C TYR A 172 13.46 -8.34 10.10
N TRP A 173 13.51 -9.54 10.67
CA TRP A 173 14.36 -10.63 10.19
C TRP A 173 14.01 -11.14 8.80
N HIS A 174 12.81 -10.80 8.32
CA HIS A 174 12.23 -11.23 7.06
C HIS A 174 12.00 -10.09 6.07
N ASP A 175 12.43 -8.86 6.40
CA ASP A 175 12.21 -7.67 5.56
C ASP A 175 12.61 -7.93 4.10
N PHE A 176 13.75 -8.58 3.90
CA PHE A 176 14.37 -8.81 2.59
C PHE A 176 14.29 -10.26 2.12
N ASP A 177 13.31 -11.03 2.63
CA ASP A 177 13.02 -12.35 2.09
C ASP A 177 12.63 -12.25 0.61
N TYR A 178 11.88 -11.20 0.25
CA TYR A 178 11.58 -10.75 -1.11
C TYR A 178 11.79 -9.25 -1.25
N VAL A 179 12.43 -8.82 -2.34
CA VAL A 179 12.64 -7.41 -2.69
C VAL A 179 12.34 -7.16 -4.18
N ILE A 180 11.80 -5.98 -4.47
CA ILE A 180 11.75 -5.41 -5.82
C ILE A 180 12.46 -4.07 -5.77
N ALA A 181 13.46 -3.87 -6.64
CA ALA A 181 14.26 -2.66 -6.67
C ALA A 181 13.46 -1.48 -7.22
N ILE A 182 13.44 -0.39 -6.46
CA ILE A 182 13.01 0.92 -6.96
C ILE A 182 14.26 1.62 -7.46
N ASP A 183 14.27 2.04 -8.73
CA ASP A 183 15.43 2.64 -9.39
C ASP A 183 15.71 4.10 -8.95
N TYR A 184 15.72 4.31 -7.63
CA TYR A 184 16.16 5.53 -6.98
C TYR A 184 17.66 5.45 -6.67
N ASN A 185 18.45 6.32 -7.31
CA ASN A 185 19.90 6.43 -7.12
C ASN A 185 20.65 5.08 -7.13
N ARG A 186 20.34 4.26 -8.13
CA ARG A 186 21.02 2.98 -8.44
C ARG A 186 21.19 2.83 -9.94
N VAL A 187 21.93 1.82 -10.36
CA VAL A 187 22.03 1.42 -11.77
C VAL A 187 20.87 0.46 -12.08
N PRO A 188 19.93 0.79 -12.99
CA PRO A 188 18.87 -0.14 -13.39
C PRO A 188 19.44 -1.37 -14.11
N GLY A 189 18.81 -2.54 -13.95
CA GLY A 189 19.26 -3.80 -14.56
C GLY A 189 20.39 -4.51 -13.81
N THR A 190 20.65 -4.13 -12.56
CA THR A 190 21.64 -4.80 -11.68
C THR A 190 20.94 -5.45 -10.49
N PRO A 191 21.53 -6.45 -9.81
CA PRO A 191 20.91 -7.03 -8.63
C PRO A 191 20.45 -5.97 -7.59
N PRO A 192 19.34 -6.18 -6.86
CA PRO A 192 18.86 -5.19 -5.88
C PRO A 192 19.88 -4.79 -4.81
N ASN A 193 20.82 -5.69 -4.46
CA ASN A 193 21.91 -5.47 -3.52
C ASN A 193 23.20 -4.89 -4.14
N ASP A 194 23.20 -4.50 -5.41
CA ASP A 194 24.29 -3.71 -5.99
C ASP A 194 24.43 -2.37 -5.24
N PRO A 195 25.63 -2.03 -4.72
CA PRO A 195 25.80 -0.86 -3.85
C PRO A 195 26.02 0.45 -4.62
N THR A 196 26.06 0.43 -5.96
CA THR A 196 26.43 1.58 -6.79
C THR A 196 25.38 2.68 -6.70
N ARG A 197 25.82 3.89 -6.35
CA ARG A 197 24.98 5.09 -6.18
C ARG A 197 25.48 6.24 -7.08
N PRO A 198 24.97 6.39 -8.31
CA PRO A 198 25.47 7.36 -9.28
C PRO A 198 25.40 8.83 -8.83
N GLN A 199 24.46 9.18 -7.95
CA GLN A 199 24.27 10.53 -7.39
C GLN A 199 24.97 10.70 -6.02
N GLY A 200 25.86 9.78 -5.66
CA GLY A 200 26.60 9.80 -4.40
C GLY A 200 25.85 9.13 -3.24
N ALA A 201 26.59 8.84 -2.16
CA ALA A 201 26.06 8.17 -0.98
C ALA A 201 25.08 9.06 -0.19
N ASP A 202 25.33 10.36 -0.12
CA ASP A 202 24.52 11.32 0.65
C ASP A 202 23.08 11.39 0.15
N LYS A 203 22.87 11.16 -1.15
CA LYS A 203 21.52 11.14 -1.74
C LYS A 203 20.67 9.96 -1.26
N GLY A 204 21.28 8.96 -0.62
CA GLY A 204 20.62 7.71 -0.23
C GLY A 204 20.47 6.73 -1.39
N GLY A 205 19.99 5.52 -1.12
CA GLY A 205 19.79 4.47 -2.12
C GLY A 205 19.32 3.18 -1.44
N GLY A 206 19.24 2.07 -2.19
CA GLY A 206 18.73 0.81 -1.64
C GLY A 206 17.26 0.91 -1.23
N ILE A 207 16.47 1.63 -2.04
CA ILE A 207 15.03 1.79 -1.83
C ILE A 207 14.32 0.62 -2.52
N TRP A 208 13.57 -0.16 -1.77
CA TRP A 208 12.92 -1.38 -2.27
C TRP A 208 11.42 -1.40 -1.93
N LEU A 209 10.66 -2.17 -2.70
CA LEU A 209 9.45 -2.82 -2.18
C LEU A 209 9.89 -4.08 -1.45
N HIS A 210 9.47 -4.29 -0.21
CA HIS A 210 9.91 -5.45 0.58
C HIS A 210 8.83 -5.96 1.56
N MET A 211 9.15 -7.00 2.32
CA MET A 211 8.21 -7.66 3.24
C MET A 211 7.87 -6.77 4.43
N ASP A 212 6.60 -6.72 4.80
CA ASP A 212 6.11 -5.90 5.91
C ASP A 212 6.46 -6.47 7.27
N HIS A 213 6.83 -5.55 8.17
CA HIS A 213 7.17 -5.81 9.56
C HIS A 213 6.28 -5.01 10.53
N GLY A 214 5.15 -4.46 10.04
CA GLY A 214 4.12 -3.83 10.86
C GLY A 214 4.39 -2.40 11.33
N SER A 215 5.37 -1.69 10.75
CA SER A 215 5.62 -0.28 11.06
C SER A 215 6.33 0.46 9.92
N GLY A 216 6.51 1.77 10.04
CA GLY A 216 7.25 2.57 9.07
C GLY A 216 8.69 2.06 8.84
N THR A 217 9.16 2.17 7.60
CA THR A 217 10.49 1.74 7.18
C THR A 217 11.52 2.86 7.38
N SER A 218 12.78 2.63 6.99
CA SER A 218 13.77 3.72 6.90
C SER A 218 13.66 4.55 5.62
N ALA A 219 13.01 4.06 4.55
CA ALA A 219 12.72 4.81 3.31
C ALA A 219 11.99 3.92 2.27
N CYS A 220 12.13 2.60 2.37
CA CYS A 220 11.45 1.61 1.54
C CYS A 220 9.91 1.66 1.66
N VAL A 221 9.24 0.87 0.81
CA VAL A 221 7.81 0.62 0.95
C VAL A 221 7.62 -0.86 1.28
N SER A 222 6.95 -1.16 2.38
CA SER A 222 6.77 -2.52 2.85
C SER A 222 5.34 -3.03 2.62
N LEU A 223 5.22 -4.31 2.28
CA LEU A 223 4.00 -4.96 1.80
C LEU A 223 3.86 -6.37 2.38
N SER A 224 2.63 -6.87 2.50
CA SER A 224 2.42 -8.26 2.93
C SER A 224 3.12 -9.25 1.99
N GLU A 225 3.46 -10.43 2.49
CA GLU A 225 4.05 -11.52 1.70
C GLU A 225 3.24 -11.83 0.43
N SER A 226 1.93 -11.96 0.58
CA SER A 226 1.02 -12.22 -0.53
C SER A 226 1.00 -11.10 -1.58
N ALA A 227 1.24 -9.85 -1.19
CA ALA A 227 1.35 -8.73 -2.10
C ALA A 227 2.68 -8.77 -2.86
N MET A 228 3.80 -9.02 -2.14
CA MET A 228 5.13 -9.17 -2.75
C MET A 228 5.16 -10.31 -3.76
N GLU A 229 4.65 -11.49 -3.40
CA GLU A 229 4.57 -12.62 -4.33
C GLU A 229 3.71 -12.31 -5.55
N TYR A 230 2.58 -11.63 -5.37
CA TYR A 230 1.72 -11.25 -6.48
C TYR A 230 2.44 -10.28 -7.44
N LEU A 231 3.10 -9.26 -6.89
CA LEU A 231 3.87 -8.30 -7.69
C LEU A 231 5.01 -8.99 -8.43
N LEU A 232 5.78 -9.86 -7.79
CA LEU A 232 6.88 -10.60 -8.41
C LEU A 232 6.41 -11.42 -9.62
N ARG A 233 5.29 -12.14 -9.48
CA ARG A 233 4.71 -12.96 -10.57
C ARG A 233 4.03 -12.13 -11.67
N THR A 234 3.83 -10.83 -11.46
CA THR A 234 3.02 -9.97 -12.35
C THR A 234 3.84 -8.91 -13.08
N LEU A 235 4.80 -8.27 -12.41
CA LEU A 235 5.61 -7.19 -12.99
C LEU A 235 6.56 -7.76 -14.03
N ASP A 236 6.40 -7.31 -15.25
CA ASP A 236 6.95 -7.93 -16.45
C ASP A 236 7.86 -6.92 -17.14
N PRO A 237 9.16 -7.18 -17.30
CA PRO A 237 10.12 -6.20 -17.82
C PRO A 237 9.72 -5.70 -19.22
N ASP A 238 9.09 -6.52 -20.05
CA ASP A 238 8.61 -6.13 -21.38
C ASP A 238 7.44 -5.15 -21.34
N ARG A 239 6.74 -5.09 -20.20
CA ARG A 239 5.64 -4.14 -19.93
C ARG A 239 6.11 -2.88 -19.21
N ARG A 240 7.43 -2.73 -19.00
CA ARG A 240 8.10 -1.52 -18.50
C ARG A 240 7.48 -1.01 -17.19
N PRO A 241 7.52 -1.80 -16.12
CA PRO A 241 6.88 -1.46 -14.87
C PRO A 241 7.57 -0.26 -14.22
N VAL A 242 6.76 0.65 -13.70
CA VAL A 242 7.24 1.80 -12.93
C VAL A 242 6.49 1.87 -11.60
N VAL A 243 7.11 2.54 -10.62
CA VAL A 243 6.45 2.98 -9.40
C VAL A 243 6.24 4.49 -9.46
N VAL A 244 5.05 4.95 -9.08
CA VAL A 244 4.78 6.35 -8.75
C VAL A 244 4.45 6.41 -7.26
N MET A 245 5.22 7.16 -6.47
CA MET A 245 5.12 7.11 -5.02
C MET A 245 5.24 8.50 -4.38
N GLY A 246 4.43 8.75 -3.35
CA GLY A 246 4.37 10.01 -2.64
C GLY A 246 3.16 10.10 -1.71
N ASP A 247 3.11 11.12 -0.87
CA ASP A 247 1.87 11.43 -0.15
C ASP A 247 0.78 11.90 -1.12
N ARG A 248 -0.49 11.64 -0.78
CA ARG A 248 -1.63 11.95 -1.64
C ARG A 248 -1.72 13.42 -2.04
N ALA A 249 -1.27 14.35 -1.20
CA ALA A 249 -1.33 15.77 -1.54
C ALA A 249 -0.29 16.11 -2.61
N ASP A 250 0.96 15.64 -2.45
CA ASP A 250 2.00 15.85 -3.47
C ASP A 250 1.69 15.11 -4.77
N LEU A 251 1.17 13.88 -4.70
CA LEU A 251 0.79 13.12 -5.90
C LEU A 251 -0.34 13.77 -6.71
N LYS A 252 -1.24 14.52 -6.08
CA LYS A 252 -2.34 15.22 -6.77
C LYS A 252 -1.93 16.53 -7.45
N ARG A 253 -0.73 17.08 -7.16
CA ARG A 253 -0.32 18.38 -7.70
C ARG A 253 -0.20 18.34 -9.23
N SER A 254 -0.74 19.37 -9.89
CA SER A 254 -0.67 19.51 -11.35
C SER A 254 0.57 20.28 -11.84
N ARG A 255 1.29 20.96 -10.93
CA ARG A 255 2.51 21.72 -11.19
C ARG A 255 3.50 21.53 -10.04
#